data_AF-A0A7S3EQA0-F1
#
_entry.id   AF-A0A7S3EQA0-F1
#
_cell.length_a   1.000
_cell.length_b   1.000
_cell.length_c   1.000
_cell.angle_alpha   90.00
_cell.angle_beta   90.00
_cell.angle_gamma   90.00
#
_symmetry.space_group_name_H-M   'P 1'
#
loop_
_entity.id
_entity.type
_entity.pdbx_description
1 polymer ?
#
loop_
_entity_poly.entity_id
_entity_poly.type
_entity_poly.pdbx_seq_one_letter_code
_entity_poly.pdbx_strand_id
1 'polypeptide(L)'
;QGRLRQVLVAYAQRSPSVGYVQGMGLLAALLLVVVEDTETAFWCLAAVIERRLPPHYFDRELLGSRVEMGLFERLLDALLPQVAAKLQAYGVPAELFATRWFVGLFAGTLPTETLLRVWDAFVVEGARVLLRVALSLVKISEPRLLGCSDQHQLLCTLQEEQASCLDAERLLLLCFGKRTFLRAFATCDVHALRQEQLRRLRREAGNASDGTDAGLEDERTSSEEEAVDAGTDFEMVSRDDTHTPIGPPGAL
;
A
#
# COMPACT_ATOMS: atom_id res chain seq x y z
N GLN A 1 19.76 -17.25 -1.62
CA GLN A 1 19.96 -15.98 -0.88
C GLN A 1 20.71 -14.90 -1.68
N GLY A 2 21.56 -15.23 -2.67
CA GLY A 2 22.25 -14.22 -3.50
C GLY A 2 21.33 -13.32 -4.33
N ARG A 3 20.26 -13.88 -4.91
CA ARG A 3 19.31 -13.17 -5.80
C ARG A 3 18.56 -12.03 -5.10
N LEU A 4 18.04 -12.27 -3.90
CA LEU A 4 17.37 -11.26 -3.09
C LEU A 4 18.29 -10.08 -2.77
N ARG A 5 19.52 -10.37 -2.33
CA ARG A 5 20.52 -9.34 -2.06
C ARG A 5 20.87 -8.53 -3.32
N GLN A 6 21.00 -9.18 -4.48
CA GLN A 6 21.28 -8.50 -5.74
C GLN A 6 20.19 -7.49 -6.08
N VAL A 7 18.91 -7.90 -6.01
CA VAL A 7 17.77 -7.00 -6.27
C VAL A 7 17.77 -5.81 -5.31
N LEU A 8 17.91 -6.05 -4.01
CA LEU A 8 17.84 -4.98 -3.00
C LEU A 8 19.02 -4.02 -3.10
N VAL A 9 20.24 -4.52 -3.32
CA VAL A 9 21.43 -3.67 -3.49
C VAL A 9 21.33 -2.86 -4.78
N ALA A 10 20.88 -3.47 -5.88
CA ALA A 10 20.66 -2.75 -7.13
C ALA A 10 19.60 -1.65 -6.96
N TYR A 11 18.52 -1.91 -6.22
CA TYR A 11 17.49 -0.91 -5.96
C TYR A 11 18.02 0.26 -5.12
N ALA A 12 18.77 -0.03 -4.05
CA ALA A 12 19.38 1.00 -3.22
C ALA A 12 20.36 1.89 -4.01
N GLN A 13 21.03 1.36 -5.04
CA GLN A 13 21.88 2.14 -5.94
C GLN A 13 21.07 2.95 -6.96
N ARG A 14 19.95 2.40 -7.45
CA ARG A 14 19.04 3.09 -8.38
C ARG A 14 18.40 4.33 -7.76
N SER A 15 17.98 4.24 -6.50
CA SER A 15 17.35 5.35 -5.78
C SER A 15 18.07 5.62 -4.46
N PRO A 16 19.18 6.38 -4.46
CA PRO A 16 19.97 6.64 -3.25
C PRO A 16 19.23 7.42 -2.17
N SER A 17 18.23 8.23 -2.55
CA SER A 17 17.39 9.00 -1.61
C SER A 17 16.49 8.09 -0.77
N VAL A 18 15.99 7.01 -1.37
CA VAL A 18 15.19 5.96 -0.71
C VAL A 18 16.12 4.94 -0.03
N GLY A 19 17.12 4.45 -0.75
CA GLY A 19 18.03 3.40 -0.30
C GLY A 19 17.31 2.07 -0.05
N TYR A 20 17.73 1.36 1.01
CA TYR A 20 17.03 0.17 1.49
C TYR A 20 16.19 0.53 2.71
N VAL A 21 14.89 0.21 2.66
CA VAL A 21 13.97 0.39 3.78
C VAL A 21 13.40 -0.95 4.24
N GLN A 22 13.23 -1.08 5.55
CA GLN A 22 12.63 -2.26 6.17
C GLN A 22 11.25 -2.53 5.57
N GLY A 23 11.02 -3.77 5.12
CA GLY A 23 9.82 -4.16 4.38
C GLY A 23 10.11 -4.51 2.92
N MET A 24 11.05 -3.81 2.27
CA MET A 24 11.42 -4.08 0.86
C MET A 24 11.90 -5.51 0.63
N GLY A 25 12.55 -6.12 1.63
CA GLY A 25 12.99 -7.50 1.54
C GLY A 25 11.85 -8.50 1.34
N LEU A 26 10.67 -8.24 1.94
CA LEU A 26 9.49 -9.08 1.74
C LEU A 26 8.92 -8.92 0.33
N LEU A 27 8.88 -7.67 -0.17
CA LEU A 27 8.42 -7.38 -1.53
C LEU A 27 9.31 -8.03 -2.59
N ALA A 28 10.62 -7.85 -2.45
CA ALA A 28 11.60 -8.42 -3.37
C ALA A 28 11.59 -9.96 -3.32
N ALA A 29 11.42 -10.55 -2.13
CA ALA A 29 11.28 -11.99 -2.00
C ALA A 29 10.02 -12.51 -2.69
N LEU A 30 8.86 -11.87 -2.48
CA LEU A 30 7.61 -12.22 -3.15
C LEU A 30 7.75 -12.15 -4.67
N LEU A 31 8.28 -11.03 -5.19
CA LEU A 31 8.47 -10.84 -6.62
C LEU A 31 9.40 -11.89 -7.23
N LEU A 32 10.49 -12.23 -6.55
CA LEU A 32 11.40 -13.30 -6.98
C LEU A 32 10.75 -14.68 -7.04
N VAL A 33 9.77 -14.96 -6.17
CA VAL A 33 8.98 -16.19 -6.24
C VAL A 33 8.00 -16.15 -7.42
N VAL A 34 7.40 -14.99 -7.72
CA VAL A 34 6.38 -14.86 -8.77
C VAL A 34 6.97 -14.88 -10.18
N VAL A 35 8.02 -14.09 -10.43
CA VAL A 35 8.56 -13.91 -11.80
C VAL A 35 9.75 -14.81 -12.11
N GLU A 36 10.31 -15.46 -11.08
CA GLU A 36 11.45 -16.39 -11.12
C GLU A 36 12.76 -15.86 -11.74
N ASP A 37 12.77 -14.70 -12.38
CA ASP A 37 13.90 -13.98 -12.96
C ASP A 37 14.34 -12.79 -12.08
N THR A 38 15.65 -12.58 -11.97
CA THR A 38 16.20 -11.57 -11.03
C THR A 38 16.07 -10.16 -11.58
N GLU A 39 16.29 -9.96 -12.88
CA GLU A 39 16.18 -8.65 -13.52
C GLU A 39 14.73 -8.18 -13.55
N THR A 40 13.83 -9.07 -13.95
CA THR A 40 12.38 -8.82 -13.95
C THR A 40 11.89 -8.49 -12.54
N ALA A 41 12.30 -9.24 -11.51
CA ALA A 41 11.94 -8.94 -10.13
C ALA A 41 12.42 -7.56 -9.67
N PHE A 42 13.60 -7.13 -10.11
CA PHE A 42 14.11 -5.78 -9.85
C PHE A 42 13.23 -4.71 -10.50
N TRP A 43 12.89 -4.84 -11.79
CA TRP A 43 12.03 -3.88 -12.48
C TRP A 43 10.61 -3.86 -11.91
N CYS A 44 10.07 -5.00 -11.50
CA CYS A 44 8.81 -5.08 -10.78
C CYS A 44 8.88 -4.34 -9.44
N LEU A 45 9.95 -4.52 -8.65
CA LEU A 45 10.13 -3.83 -7.37
C LEU A 45 10.20 -2.31 -7.59
N ALA A 46 10.99 -1.88 -8.58
CA ALA A 46 11.09 -0.47 -8.94
C ALA A 46 9.73 0.10 -9.37
N ALA A 47 8.98 -0.61 -10.21
CA ALA A 47 7.65 -0.17 -10.64
C ALA A 47 6.66 -0.08 -9.47
N VAL A 48 6.69 -1.03 -8.53
CA VAL A 48 5.84 -1.01 -7.32
C VAL A 48 6.14 0.24 -6.49
N ILE A 49 7.41 0.47 -6.16
CA ILE A 49 7.81 1.56 -5.26
C ILE A 49 7.66 2.93 -5.92
N GLU A 50 8.10 3.06 -7.18
CA GLU A 50 8.20 4.37 -7.86
C GLU A 50 6.90 4.78 -8.55
N ARG A 51 6.03 3.84 -8.91
CA ARG A 51 4.87 4.13 -9.78
C ARG A 51 3.52 3.72 -9.22
N ARG A 52 3.45 2.70 -8.36
CA ARG A 52 2.17 2.16 -7.85
C ARG A 52 1.82 2.63 -6.45
N LEU A 53 2.82 3.01 -5.67
CA LEU A 53 2.64 3.57 -4.34
C LEU A 53 2.59 5.10 -4.38
N PRO A 54 1.94 5.74 -3.38
CA PRO A 54 2.05 7.17 -3.19
C PRO A 54 3.52 7.62 -3.04
N PRO A 55 3.82 8.89 -3.32
CA PRO A 55 5.14 9.45 -3.03
C PRO A 55 5.54 9.24 -1.57
N HIS A 56 6.85 9.13 -1.30
CA HIS A 56 7.41 9.01 0.05
C HIS A 56 6.99 7.74 0.82
N TYR A 57 6.45 6.71 0.16
CA TYR A 57 5.98 5.51 0.85
C TYR A 57 7.09 4.72 1.55
N PHE A 58 8.22 4.56 0.86
CA PHE A 58 9.41 3.88 1.34
C PHE A 58 10.57 4.86 1.51
N ASP A 59 10.31 6.12 1.89
CA ASP A 59 11.41 6.97 2.32
C ASP A 59 11.90 6.57 3.73
N ARG A 60 12.91 7.28 4.24
CA ARG A 60 13.50 6.99 5.55
C ARG A 60 12.51 7.15 6.71
N GLU A 61 11.51 8.00 6.55
CA GLU A 61 10.50 8.31 7.56
C GLU A 61 9.22 7.47 7.39
N LEU A 62 9.15 6.66 6.33
CA LEU A 62 7.97 5.93 5.89
C LEU A 62 6.74 6.84 5.79
N LEU A 63 6.93 8.10 5.38
CA LEU A 63 5.90 9.14 5.49
C LEU A 63 4.63 8.75 4.72
N GLY A 64 4.77 8.23 3.51
CA GLY A 64 3.63 7.76 2.71
C GLY A 64 2.93 6.55 3.32
N SER A 65 3.65 5.65 4.00
CA SER A 65 3.06 4.52 4.71
C SER A 65 2.27 4.97 5.95
N ARG A 66 2.82 5.95 6.70
CA ARG A 66 2.13 6.60 7.84
C ARG A 66 0.88 7.35 7.39
N VAL A 67 0.91 7.99 6.23
CA VAL A 67 -0.28 8.60 5.62
C VAL A 67 -1.38 7.56 5.38
N GLU A 68 -1.06 6.40 4.78
CA GLU A 68 -2.06 5.33 4.61
C GLU A 68 -2.57 4.78 5.95
N MET A 69 -1.71 4.68 6.98
CA MET A 69 -2.12 4.28 8.32
C MET A 69 -3.16 5.24 8.90
N GLY A 70 -2.88 6.54 8.91
CA GLY A 70 -3.83 7.53 9.43
C GLY A 70 -5.14 7.59 8.62
N LEU A 71 -5.07 7.33 7.31
CA LEU A 71 -6.27 7.16 6.48
C LEU A 71 -7.08 5.93 6.89
N PHE A 72 -6.40 4.81 7.12
CA PHE A 72 -7.04 3.59 7.58
C PHE A 72 -7.78 3.81 8.91
N GLU A 73 -7.16 4.49 9.88
CA GLU A 73 -7.81 4.82 11.16
C GLU A 73 -9.06 5.68 10.99
N ARG A 74 -8.96 6.77 10.21
CA ARG A 74 -10.12 7.63 9.92
C ARG A 74 -11.26 6.87 9.25
N LEU A 75 -10.92 5.97 8.34
CA LEU A 75 -11.90 5.14 7.63
C LEU A 75 -12.47 4.06 8.55
N LEU A 76 -11.68 3.51 9.46
CA LEU A 76 -12.12 2.56 10.47
C LEU A 76 -13.15 3.21 11.40
N ASP A 77 -12.89 4.42 11.88
CA ASP A 77 -13.83 5.21 12.68
C ASP A 77 -15.14 5.48 11.93
N ALA A 78 -15.05 5.86 10.65
CA ALA A 78 -16.21 6.23 9.85
C ALA A 78 -17.07 5.01 9.43
N LEU A 79 -16.43 3.89 9.12
CA LEU A 79 -17.10 2.74 8.48
C LEU A 79 -17.38 1.59 9.45
N LEU A 80 -16.57 1.44 10.51
CA LEU A 80 -16.70 0.39 11.54
C LEU A 80 -16.62 1.00 12.95
N PRO A 81 -17.49 1.98 13.28
CA PRO A 81 -17.39 2.76 14.52
C PRO A 81 -17.47 1.89 15.79
N GLN A 82 -18.20 0.77 15.75
CA GLN A 82 -18.30 -0.14 16.89
C GLN A 82 -16.98 -0.85 17.19
N VAL A 83 -16.26 -1.27 16.14
CA VAL A 83 -14.93 -1.88 16.27
C VAL A 83 -13.92 -0.85 16.71
N ALA A 84 -13.94 0.35 16.10
CA ALA A 84 -13.05 1.43 16.48
C ALA A 84 -13.20 1.81 17.96
N ALA A 85 -14.44 2.00 18.44
CA ALA A 85 -14.73 2.28 19.84
C ALA A 85 -14.27 1.15 20.77
N LYS A 86 -14.42 -0.12 20.35
CA LYS A 86 -13.93 -1.27 21.11
C LYS A 86 -12.40 -1.24 21.23
N LEU A 87 -11.69 -1.05 20.12
CA LEU A 87 -10.22 -0.97 20.12
C LEU A 87 -9.72 0.18 21.00
N GLN A 88 -10.34 1.36 20.91
CA GLN A 88 -10.03 2.51 21.75
C GLN A 88 -10.29 2.22 23.25
N ALA A 89 -11.42 1.60 23.58
CA ALA A 89 -11.78 1.28 24.97
C ALA A 89 -10.76 0.34 25.65
N TYR A 90 -10.11 -0.52 24.88
CA TYR A 90 -9.06 -1.43 25.36
C TYR A 90 -7.63 -0.94 25.09
N GLY A 91 -7.45 0.31 24.62
CA GLY A 91 -6.14 0.88 24.35
C GLY A 91 -5.35 0.12 23.28
N VAL A 92 -6.01 -0.34 22.21
CA VAL A 92 -5.39 -1.00 21.05
C VAL A 92 -5.29 0.01 19.90
N PRO A 93 -4.18 0.75 19.77
CA PRO A 93 -3.95 1.60 18.61
C PRO A 93 -3.77 0.75 17.34
N ALA A 94 -4.17 1.30 16.18
CA ALA A 94 -4.22 0.54 14.94
C ALA A 94 -2.84 0.11 14.46
N GLU A 95 -1.81 0.90 14.77
CA GLU A 95 -0.43 0.64 14.41
C GLU A 95 0.08 -0.69 14.96
N LEU A 96 -0.45 -1.19 16.10
CA LEU A 96 0.01 -2.46 16.69
C LEU A 96 -0.25 -3.66 15.79
N PHE A 97 -1.30 -3.63 14.98
CA PHE A 97 -1.66 -4.74 14.10
C PHE A 97 -1.50 -4.39 12.62
N ALA A 98 -1.78 -3.14 12.22
CA ALA A 98 -1.85 -2.77 10.81
C ALA A 98 -0.50 -2.30 10.24
N THR A 99 0.53 -1.99 11.05
CA THR A 99 1.80 -1.45 10.53
C THR A 99 2.43 -2.40 9.51
N ARG A 100 2.38 -3.71 9.79
CA ARG A 100 2.90 -4.74 8.88
C ARG A 100 2.14 -4.82 7.56
N TRP A 101 0.85 -4.46 7.56
CA TRP A 101 0.02 -4.48 6.37
C TRP A 101 0.49 -3.44 5.35
N PHE A 102 0.76 -2.22 5.81
CA PHE A 102 1.16 -1.12 4.94
C PHE A 102 2.66 -1.19 4.61
N VAL A 103 3.54 -1.46 5.57
CA VAL A 103 4.99 -1.57 5.28
C VAL A 103 5.32 -2.78 4.39
N GLY A 104 4.63 -3.91 4.61
CA GLY A 104 4.85 -5.13 3.84
C GLY A 104 3.94 -5.30 2.62
N LEU A 105 3.02 -4.38 2.36
CA LEU A 105 1.94 -4.55 1.37
C LEU A 105 1.25 -5.92 1.51
N PHE A 106 0.94 -6.28 2.76
CA PHE A 106 0.42 -7.58 3.21
C PHE A 106 1.33 -8.80 2.99
N ALA A 107 2.50 -8.64 2.39
CA ALA A 107 3.47 -9.73 2.25
C ALA A 107 3.93 -10.23 3.63
N GLY A 108 3.88 -11.56 3.83
CA GLY A 108 4.16 -12.18 5.12
C GLY A 108 3.09 -11.96 6.20
N THR A 109 1.93 -11.41 5.82
CA THR A 109 0.75 -11.30 6.70
C THR A 109 -0.38 -12.21 6.20
N LEU A 110 -0.69 -12.14 4.90
CA LEU A 110 -1.71 -12.98 4.28
C LEU A 110 -1.11 -14.29 3.73
N PRO A 111 -1.89 -15.38 3.67
CA PRO A 111 -1.52 -16.58 2.92
C PRO A 111 -1.19 -16.24 1.46
N THR A 112 -0.21 -16.94 0.88
CA THR A 112 0.31 -16.63 -0.46
C THR A 112 -0.77 -16.55 -1.53
N GLU A 113 -1.74 -17.47 -1.54
CA GLU A 113 -2.83 -17.45 -2.52
C GLU A 113 -3.66 -16.15 -2.43
N THR A 114 -4.09 -15.79 -1.23
CA THR A 114 -4.85 -14.56 -0.97
C THR A 114 -4.02 -13.32 -1.29
N LEU A 115 -2.73 -13.33 -0.91
CA LEU A 115 -1.80 -12.24 -1.17
C LEU A 115 -1.66 -11.97 -2.67
N LEU A 116 -1.50 -13.01 -3.49
CA LEU A 116 -1.33 -12.85 -4.93
C LEU A 116 -2.57 -12.23 -5.58
N ARG A 117 -3.78 -12.65 -5.20
CA ARG A 117 -5.01 -12.02 -5.73
C ARG A 117 -5.18 -10.57 -5.29
N VAL A 118 -4.77 -10.23 -4.05
CA VAL A 118 -4.71 -8.84 -3.59
C VAL A 118 -3.70 -8.03 -4.41
N TRP A 119 -2.55 -8.64 -4.72
CA TRP A 119 -1.50 -8.02 -5.54
C TRP A 119 -1.92 -7.81 -6.99
N ASP A 120 -2.67 -8.73 -7.59
CA ASP A 120 -3.25 -8.55 -8.93
C ASP A 120 -4.10 -7.27 -8.98
N ALA A 121 -5.00 -7.10 -8.00
CA ALA A 121 -5.81 -5.89 -7.91
C ALA A 121 -4.97 -4.65 -7.61
N PHE A 122 -3.96 -4.75 -6.74
CA PHE A 122 -3.06 -3.64 -6.40
C PHE A 122 -2.24 -3.16 -7.62
N VAL A 123 -1.74 -4.06 -8.46
CA VAL A 123 -0.97 -3.68 -9.66
C VAL A 123 -1.85 -2.91 -10.66
N VAL A 124 -3.14 -3.27 -10.75
CA VAL A 124 -4.10 -2.61 -11.65
C VAL A 124 -4.60 -1.28 -11.07
N GLU A 125 -5.06 -1.27 -9.83
CA GLU A 125 -5.77 -0.13 -9.22
C GLU A 125 -4.93 0.75 -8.29
N GLY A 126 -3.71 0.31 -7.95
CA GLY A 126 -2.78 1.01 -7.07
C GLY A 126 -3.11 0.88 -5.58
N ALA A 127 -2.44 1.71 -4.77
CA ALA A 127 -2.43 1.61 -3.30
C ALA A 127 -3.81 1.73 -2.61
N ARG A 128 -4.85 2.23 -3.29
CA ARG A 128 -6.22 2.26 -2.74
C ARG A 128 -6.74 0.87 -2.38
N VAL A 129 -6.25 -0.19 -3.04
CA VAL A 129 -6.60 -1.57 -2.74
C VAL A 129 -6.14 -1.96 -1.34
N LEU A 130 -5.00 -1.46 -0.87
CA LEU A 130 -4.45 -1.79 0.43
C LEU A 130 -5.39 -1.35 1.56
N LEU A 131 -5.95 -0.14 1.46
CA LEU A 131 -6.96 0.36 2.39
C LEU A 131 -8.24 -0.50 2.39
N ARG A 132 -8.72 -0.89 1.20
CA ARG A 132 -9.91 -1.76 1.08
C ARG A 132 -9.69 -3.11 1.73
N VAL A 133 -8.52 -3.70 1.53
CA VAL A 133 -8.15 -4.99 2.11
C VAL A 133 -8.04 -4.87 3.63
N ALA A 134 -7.34 -3.85 4.15
CA ALA A 134 -7.23 -3.60 5.59
C ALA A 134 -8.61 -3.47 6.27
N LEU A 135 -9.49 -2.65 5.71
CA LEU A 135 -10.85 -2.47 6.24
C LEU A 135 -11.69 -3.75 6.14
N SER A 136 -11.54 -4.49 5.03
CA SER A 136 -12.29 -5.74 4.82
C SER A 136 -11.83 -6.84 5.78
N LEU A 137 -10.54 -6.92 6.10
CA LEU A 137 -10.03 -7.84 7.13
C LEU A 137 -10.67 -7.53 8.48
N VAL A 138 -10.65 -6.28 8.91
CA VAL A 138 -11.32 -5.89 10.18
C VAL A 138 -12.81 -6.16 10.13
N LYS A 139 -13.48 -5.94 8.99
CA LYS A 139 -14.91 -6.26 8.82
C LYS A 139 -15.20 -7.75 8.96
N ILE A 140 -14.33 -8.62 8.45
CA ILE A 140 -14.48 -10.08 8.58
C ILE A 140 -14.37 -10.47 10.06
N SER A 141 -13.42 -9.87 10.78
CA SER A 141 -13.18 -10.13 12.20
C SER A 141 -14.19 -9.49 13.15
N GLU A 142 -14.95 -8.48 12.70
CA GLU A 142 -15.85 -7.65 13.52
C GLU A 142 -16.72 -8.45 14.50
N PRO A 143 -17.44 -9.52 14.10
CA PRO A 143 -18.29 -10.27 15.05
C PRO A 143 -17.51 -10.85 16.23
N ARG A 144 -16.27 -11.32 15.98
CA ARG A 144 -15.39 -11.87 17.02
C ARG A 144 -14.81 -10.76 17.88
N LEU A 145 -14.37 -9.67 17.26
CA LEU A 145 -13.78 -8.52 17.96
C LEU A 145 -14.75 -7.87 18.95
N LEU A 146 -16.02 -7.76 18.58
CA LEU A 146 -17.04 -7.21 19.49
C LEU A 146 -17.28 -8.10 20.72
N GLY A 147 -17.07 -9.42 20.58
CA GLY A 147 -17.15 -10.40 21.66
C GLY A 147 -15.92 -10.46 22.57
N CYS A 148 -14.78 -9.88 22.17
CA CYS A 148 -13.57 -9.86 23.00
C CYS A 148 -13.78 -9.04 24.28
N SER A 149 -13.15 -9.48 25.36
CA SER A 149 -13.27 -8.87 26.70
C SER A 149 -11.98 -8.25 27.22
N ASP A 150 -10.86 -8.42 26.51
CA ASP A 150 -9.57 -7.86 26.88
C ASP A 150 -8.72 -7.49 25.63
N GLN A 151 -7.63 -6.76 25.88
CA GLN A 151 -6.69 -6.28 24.86
C GLN A 151 -6.00 -7.43 24.11
N HIS A 152 -5.66 -8.51 24.82
CA HIS A 152 -4.92 -9.65 24.26
C HIS A 152 -5.80 -10.42 23.27
N GLN A 153 -7.06 -10.69 23.61
CA GLN A 153 -8.04 -11.34 22.75
C GLN A 153 -8.27 -10.56 21.46
N LEU A 154 -8.33 -9.22 21.52
CA LEU A 154 -8.46 -8.38 20.33
C LEU A 154 -7.28 -8.55 19.38
N LEU A 155 -6.06 -8.46 19.90
CA LEU A 155 -4.84 -8.61 19.10
C LEU A 155 -4.70 -10.02 18.52
N CYS A 156 -4.96 -11.06 19.31
CA CYS A 156 -4.93 -12.45 18.84
C CYS A 156 -5.99 -12.69 17.76
N THR A 157 -7.20 -12.17 17.93
CA THR A 157 -8.27 -12.31 16.92
C THR A 157 -7.86 -11.67 15.59
N LEU A 158 -7.30 -10.46 15.61
CA LEU A 158 -6.80 -9.79 14.40
C LEU A 158 -5.67 -10.58 13.73
N GLN A 159 -4.73 -11.12 14.52
CA GLN A 159 -3.61 -11.92 14.04
C GLN A 159 -4.04 -13.28 13.46
N GLU A 160 -5.03 -13.93 14.07
CA GLU A 160 -5.58 -15.19 13.61
C GLU A 160 -6.37 -15.02 12.31
N GLU A 161 -7.18 -13.98 12.20
CA GLU A 161 -8.01 -13.71 11.03
C GLU A 161 -7.19 -13.39 9.79
N GLN A 162 -6.10 -12.61 9.92
CA GLN A 162 -5.19 -12.36 8.81
C GLN A 162 -4.44 -13.64 8.38
N ALA A 163 -4.03 -14.50 9.32
CA ALA A 163 -3.33 -15.76 9.04
C ALA A 163 -4.26 -16.83 8.48
N SER A 164 -5.53 -16.80 8.90
CA SER A 164 -6.57 -17.75 8.51
C SER A 164 -7.41 -17.24 7.34
N CYS A 165 -7.04 -16.12 6.71
CA CYS A 165 -7.70 -15.58 5.53
C CYS A 165 -7.42 -16.45 4.30
N LEU A 166 -7.93 -17.68 4.35
CA LEU A 166 -7.83 -18.71 3.31
C LEU A 166 -8.88 -18.48 2.22
N ASP A 167 -9.99 -17.82 2.57
CA ASP A 167 -11.04 -17.48 1.61
C ASP A 167 -10.78 -16.12 0.96
N ALA A 168 -9.85 -16.13 0.00
CA ALA A 168 -9.53 -14.96 -0.81
C ALA A 168 -10.75 -14.43 -1.57
N GLU A 169 -11.70 -15.28 -1.94
CA GLU A 169 -12.91 -14.87 -2.66
C GLU A 169 -13.80 -14.00 -1.78
N ARG A 170 -14.06 -14.42 -0.54
CA ARG A 170 -14.82 -13.61 0.42
C ARG A 170 -14.17 -12.25 0.69
N LEU A 171 -12.85 -12.21 0.84
CA LEU A 171 -12.12 -10.95 1.03
C LEU A 171 -12.30 -10.02 -0.18
N LEU A 172 -12.12 -10.52 -1.40
CA LEU A 172 -12.24 -9.72 -2.63
C LEU A 172 -13.68 -9.28 -2.87
N LEU A 173 -14.67 -10.12 -2.57
CA LEU A 173 -16.09 -9.74 -2.64
C LEU A 173 -16.43 -8.58 -1.72
N LEU A 174 -15.83 -8.53 -0.51
CA LEU A 174 -15.98 -7.39 0.40
C LEU A 174 -15.23 -6.14 -0.10
N CYS A 175 -14.09 -6.31 -0.74
CA CYS A 175 -13.29 -5.21 -1.29
C CYS A 175 -13.97 -4.54 -2.50
N PHE A 176 -14.53 -5.34 -3.43
CA PHE A 176 -14.94 -4.87 -4.76
C PHE A 176 -16.44 -5.02 -5.06
N GLY A 177 -17.21 -5.63 -4.16
CA GLY A 177 -18.64 -5.85 -4.37
C GLY A 177 -19.45 -4.56 -4.46
N LYS A 178 -20.50 -4.56 -5.29
CA LYS A 178 -21.38 -3.39 -5.52
C LYS A 178 -22.24 -2.99 -4.30
N ARG A 179 -22.38 -3.88 -3.32
CA ARG A 179 -23.21 -3.70 -2.10
C ARG A 179 -22.37 -3.78 -0.82
N THR A 180 -21.13 -3.34 -0.86
CA THR A 180 -20.23 -3.44 0.29
C THR A 180 -20.32 -2.19 1.18
N PHE A 181 -19.90 -2.35 2.43
CA PHE A 181 -19.76 -1.24 3.39
C PHE A 181 -18.76 -0.17 2.91
N LEU A 182 -17.93 -0.50 1.92
CA LEU A 182 -16.97 0.38 1.26
C LEU A 182 -17.59 1.24 0.14
N ARG A 183 -18.91 1.25 -0.05
CA ARG A 183 -19.53 2.11 -1.08
C ARG A 183 -19.18 3.59 -0.89
N ALA A 184 -19.15 4.06 0.36
CA ALA A 184 -18.73 5.43 0.67
C ALA A 184 -17.25 5.67 0.35
N PHE A 185 -16.39 4.65 0.51
CA PHE A 185 -14.99 4.69 0.12
C PHE A 185 -14.83 4.77 -1.42
N ALA A 186 -15.69 4.10 -2.18
CA ALA A 186 -15.64 4.15 -3.65
C ALA A 186 -15.89 5.54 -4.23
N THR A 187 -16.70 6.37 -3.55
CA THR A 187 -16.97 7.76 -3.91
C THR A 187 -16.05 8.76 -3.22
N CYS A 188 -15.21 8.29 -2.31
CA CYS A 188 -14.32 9.15 -1.52
C CYS A 188 -13.12 9.57 -2.35
N ASP A 189 -12.78 10.86 -2.31
CA ASP A 189 -11.53 11.36 -2.87
C ASP A 189 -10.36 10.98 -1.95
N VAL A 190 -9.87 9.77 -2.14
CA VAL A 190 -8.71 9.23 -1.41
C VAL A 190 -7.47 10.10 -1.63
N HIS A 191 -7.34 10.75 -2.79
CA HIS A 191 -6.19 11.62 -3.06
C HIS A 191 -6.26 12.90 -2.22
N ALA A 192 -7.41 13.55 -2.14
CA ALA A 192 -7.62 14.70 -1.26
C ALA A 192 -7.39 14.33 0.21
N LEU A 193 -7.88 13.17 0.66
CA LEU A 193 -7.64 12.69 2.02
C LEU A 193 -6.14 12.43 2.29
N ARG A 194 -5.42 11.83 1.34
CA ARG A 194 -3.96 11.63 1.43
C ARG A 194 -3.23 12.96 1.62
N GLN A 195 -3.57 13.96 0.82
CA GLN A 195 -2.98 15.30 0.94
C GLN A 195 -3.29 15.95 2.28
N GLU A 196 -4.53 15.78 2.78
CA GLU A 196 -4.90 16.29 4.10
C GLU A 196 -4.08 15.63 5.22
N GLN A 197 -3.94 14.30 5.19
CA GLN A 197 -3.14 13.56 6.19
C GLN A 197 -1.66 13.90 6.12
N LEU A 198 -1.10 14.02 4.92
CA LEU A 198 0.28 14.45 4.74
C LEU A 198 0.53 15.83 5.36
N ARG A 199 -0.38 16.79 5.17
CA ARG A 199 -0.29 18.11 5.80
C ARG A 199 -0.36 18.05 7.33
N ARG A 200 -1.16 17.13 7.90
CA ARG A 200 -1.23 16.94 9.36
C ARG A 200 0.08 16.41 9.92
N LEU A 201 0.61 15.33 9.33
CA LEU A 201 1.87 14.73 9.78
C LEU A 201 3.06 15.69 9.68
N ARG A 202 3.13 16.50 8.62
CA ARG A 202 4.17 17.53 8.49
C ARG A 202 4.07 18.62 9.56
N ARG A 203 2.86 19.00 9.97
CA ARG A 203 2.65 19.97 11.08
C ARG A 203 3.06 19.39 12.42
N GLU A 204 2.74 18.13 12.67
CA GLU A 204 3.15 17.43 13.90
C GLU A 204 4.66 17.30 14.00
N ALA A 205 5.33 17.01 12.88
CA ALA A 205 6.79 16.98 12.81
C ALA A 205 7.42 18.37 13.03
N GLY A 206 6.86 19.43 12.42
CA GLY A 206 7.32 20.81 12.61
C GLY A 206 7.13 21.34 14.03
N ASN A 207 6.02 20.99 14.68
CA ASN A 207 5.78 21.34 16.09
C ASN A 207 6.70 20.56 17.04
N ALA A 208 7.11 19.34 16.68
CA ALA A 208 8.07 18.56 17.45
C ALA A 208 9.50 19.11 17.35
N SER A 209 9.90 19.66 16.19
CA SER A 209 11.18 20.36 16.05
C SER A 209 11.21 21.70 16.80
N ASP A 210 10.13 22.49 16.76
CA ASP A 210 10.03 23.76 17.51
C ASP A 210 10.04 23.56 19.05
N GLY A 211 9.55 22.40 19.52
CA GLY A 211 9.59 22.04 20.94
C GLY A 211 10.96 21.57 21.46
N THR A 212 11.90 21.27 20.54
CA THR A 212 13.22 20.72 20.88
C THR A 212 14.36 21.71 20.61
N ASP A 213 14.07 22.85 19.95
CA ASP A 213 15.08 23.80 19.47
C ASP A 213 14.97 25.20 20.12
N ALA A 214 14.74 25.24 21.44
CA ALA A 214 14.95 26.45 22.24
C ALA A 214 16.45 26.70 22.56
N GLY A 215 17.34 26.35 21.62
CA GLY A 215 18.76 26.57 21.78
C GLY A 215 19.59 25.97 20.66
N LEU A 216 19.60 26.63 19.49
CA LEU A 216 20.79 27.07 18.75
C LEU A 216 20.34 27.68 17.40
N GLU A 217 20.46 29.01 17.30
CA GLU A 217 20.38 29.74 16.03
C GLU A 217 21.45 29.21 15.05
N ASP A 218 21.11 28.96 13.78
CA ASP A 218 21.68 29.73 12.65
C ASP A 218 21.01 29.46 11.28
N GLU A 219 21.19 30.46 10.43
CA GLU A 219 20.63 30.87 9.15
C GLU A 219 20.61 29.91 7.92
N ARG A 220 19.56 30.14 7.08
CA ARG A 220 19.48 30.04 5.59
C ARG A 220 19.56 28.60 5.00
N THR A 221 18.66 28.17 4.11
CA THR A 221 18.23 28.80 2.84
C THR A 221 16.86 28.31 2.40
N SER A 222 16.06 29.27 1.95
CA SER A 222 14.87 29.11 1.11
C SER A 222 15.21 28.59 -0.30
N SER A 223 14.15 28.22 -1.03
CA SER A 223 14.04 27.93 -2.48
C SER A 223 14.40 26.50 -2.93
N GLU A 224 13.38 25.66 -3.12
CA GLU A 224 13.14 24.80 -4.30
C GLU A 224 11.93 23.87 -4.04
N GLU A 225 10.71 24.40 -4.18
CA GLU A 225 9.48 23.61 -4.33
C GLU A 225 8.61 24.29 -5.40
N GLU A 226 8.91 24.04 -6.67
CA GLU A 226 7.97 24.23 -7.77
C GLU A 226 8.48 23.51 -9.02
N ALA A 227 7.61 22.68 -9.62
CA ALA A 227 7.69 22.03 -10.95
C ALA A 227 7.86 20.50 -10.95
N VAL A 228 6.77 19.75 -10.72
CA VAL A 228 6.43 18.56 -11.53
C VAL A 228 4.90 18.41 -11.59
N ASP A 229 4.23 19.29 -12.35
CA ASP A 229 2.90 18.98 -12.89
C ASP A 229 2.84 19.50 -14.33
N ALA A 230 3.16 18.60 -15.26
CA ALA A 230 2.89 18.79 -16.68
C ALA A 230 2.86 17.41 -17.37
N GLY A 231 1.65 16.95 -17.64
CA GLY A 231 1.29 16.27 -18.88
C GLY A 231 1.96 14.92 -19.17
N THR A 232 1.18 13.86 -19.08
CA THR A 232 1.28 12.81 -20.11
C THR A 232 -0.12 12.31 -20.45
N ASP A 233 -0.72 12.97 -21.43
CA ASP A 233 -1.82 12.43 -22.21
C ASP A 233 -1.38 11.10 -22.83
N PHE A 234 -2.16 10.06 -22.54
CA PHE A 234 -1.98 8.74 -23.09
C PHE A 234 -2.75 8.68 -24.41
N GLU A 235 -2.12 9.12 -25.52
CA GLU A 235 -2.65 8.86 -26.86
C GLU A 235 -2.57 7.36 -27.16
N MET A 236 -3.75 6.77 -27.23
CA MET A 236 -3.99 5.38 -27.61
C MET A 236 -3.85 5.27 -29.14
N VAL A 237 -2.65 4.92 -29.63
CA VAL A 237 -2.44 4.59 -31.05
C VAL A 237 -3.13 3.26 -31.35
N SER A 238 -4.30 3.34 -31.97
CA SER A 238 -4.97 2.24 -32.66
C SER A 238 -4.10 1.80 -33.84
N ARG A 239 -3.58 0.55 -33.80
CA ARG A 239 -3.04 -0.11 -35.00
C ARG A 239 -4.17 -0.90 -35.64
N ASP A 240 -4.64 -0.39 -36.79
CA ASP A 240 -5.43 -1.12 -37.77
C ASP A 240 -4.55 -2.17 -38.45
N ASP A 241 -4.69 -3.43 -38.08
CA ASP A 241 -4.20 -4.56 -38.89
C ASP A 241 -5.29 -4.92 -39.92
N THR A 242 -5.19 -4.31 -41.11
CA THR A 242 -5.94 -4.75 -42.28
C THR A 242 -5.08 -5.67 -43.13
N HIS A 243 -5.59 -6.90 -43.26
CA HIS A 243 -5.14 -7.96 -44.15
C HIS A 243 -4.77 -7.48 -45.56
N THR A 244 -3.61 -7.91 -46.06
CA THR A 244 -3.34 -8.02 -47.51
C THR A 244 -3.14 -9.51 -47.86
N PRO A 245 -3.84 -10.07 -48.86
CA PRO A 245 -3.77 -11.49 -49.19
C PRO A 245 -2.64 -11.80 -50.20
N ILE A 246 -1.95 -12.93 -49.99
CA ILE A 246 -0.94 -13.49 -50.90
C ILE A 246 -1.65 -14.34 -51.97
N GLY A 247 -1.46 -13.99 -53.24
CA GLY A 247 -1.89 -14.77 -54.42
C GLY A 247 -0.92 -15.90 -54.80
N PRO A 248 -1.31 -16.82 -55.71
CA PRO A 248 -0.78 -18.18 -55.79
C PRO A 248 0.42 -18.33 -56.74
N PRO A 249 1.26 -19.36 -56.60
CA PRO A 249 2.16 -19.80 -57.66
C PRO A 249 1.48 -20.84 -58.57
N GLY A 250 1.43 -20.53 -59.86
CA GLY A 250 0.99 -21.42 -60.93
C GLY A 250 2.06 -22.44 -61.34
N ALA A 251 1.58 -23.47 -62.01
CA ALA A 251 2.28 -24.63 -62.52
C ALA A 251 3.33 -24.31 -63.62
N LEU A 252 4.43 -25.06 -63.61
CA LEU A 252 5.03 -25.80 -64.72
C LEU A 252 6.17 -26.67 -64.18
#